data_AF-A0A3D4QWM5-F1
#
_entry.id   AF-A0A3D4QWM5-F1
#
_cell.length_a   1.000
_cell.length_b   1.000
_cell.length_c   1.000
_cell.angle_alpha   90.00
_cell.angle_beta   90.00
_cell.angle_gamma   90.00
#
_symmetry.space_group_name_H-M   'P 1'
#
loop_
_entity.id
_entity.type
_entity.pdbx_description
1 polymer ?
#
loop_
_entity_poly.entity_id
_entity_poly.type
_entity_poly.pdbx_seq_one_letter_code
_entity_poly.pdbx_strand_id
1 'polypeptide(L)' 'MFGRYGINQTCPSGTQPYTIRAGDTFYSLAIRFNTTVAAIMAANPNVDPNRLMIGQVVCIPGAPGPGECPSGTQP' A
#
# COMPACT_ATOMS: atom_id res chain seq x y z
N MET A 1 13.76 8.06 25.82
CA MET A 1 12.28 8.05 25.76
C MET A 1 11.84 9.38 25.16
N PHE A 2 11.81 9.54 23.84
CA PHE A 2 11.47 10.82 23.20
C PHE A 2 10.63 10.62 21.93
N GLY A 3 9.38 11.10 21.98
CA GLY A 3 8.68 11.78 20.88
C GLY A 3 8.41 11.01 19.59
N ARG A 4 7.41 10.13 19.58
CA ARG A 4 6.78 9.63 18.35
C ARG A 4 5.89 10.76 17.80
N TYR A 5 6.46 11.60 16.93
CA TYR A 5 5.72 12.62 16.19
C TYR A 5 4.52 11.98 15.49
N GLY A 6 3.33 12.55 15.74
CA GLY A 6 2.06 11.99 15.33
C GLY A 6 1.87 11.94 13.82
N ILE A 7 1.64 10.72 13.32
CA ILE A 7 0.66 10.40 12.27
C ILE A 7 0.27 8.93 12.45
N ASN A 8 -0.89 8.67 13.07
CA ASN A 8 -1.46 7.33 13.19
C ASN A 8 -2.09 6.91 11.85
N GLN A 9 -1.34 6.91 10.76
CA GLN A 9 -1.75 6.12 9.60
C GLN A 9 -1.23 4.71 9.82
N THR A 10 -1.96 3.98 10.66
CA THR A 10 -1.63 2.60 11.03
C THR A 10 -1.92 1.73 9.83
N CYS A 11 -0.92 1.62 8.95
CA CYS A 11 -0.96 0.66 7.87
C CYS A 11 -1.11 -0.76 8.46
N PRO A 12 -1.97 -1.62 7.87
CA PRO A 12 -2.15 -2.99 8.33
C PRO A 12 -0.80 -3.72 8.45
N SER A 13 -0.71 -4.68 9.37
CA SER A 13 0.47 -5.54 9.49
C SER A 13 0.82 -6.17 8.14
N GLY A 14 2.10 -6.14 7.76
CA GLY A 14 2.56 -6.61 6.44
C GLY A 14 2.52 -5.53 5.33
N THR A 15 2.11 -4.31 5.67
CA THR A 15 2.17 -3.15 4.77
C THR A 15 3.04 -2.04 5.36
N GLN A 16 3.57 -1.16 4.51
CA GLN A 16 4.41 -0.03 4.90
C GLN A 16 3.83 1.29 4.40
N PRO A 17 3.84 2.36 5.21
CA PRO A 17 3.37 3.66 4.78
C PRO A 17 4.32 4.24 3.71
N TYR A 18 3.74 4.75 2.64
CA TYR A 18 4.43 5.42 1.55
C TYR A 18 3.75 6.73 1.21
N THR A 19 4.54 7.80 1.09
CA THR A 19 4.05 9.12 0.70
C THR A 19 4.13 9.27 -0.82
N ILE A 20 2.97 9.46 -1.45
CA ILE A 20 2.82 9.67 -2.89
C ILE A 20 3.61 10.90 -3.33
N ARG A 21 4.38 10.72 -4.41
CA ARG A 21 5.15 11.76 -5.09
C ARG A 21 4.53 12.11 -6.45
N ALA A 22 4.97 13.22 -7.02
CA ALA A 22 4.55 13.61 -8.36
C ALA A 22 4.88 12.50 -9.37
N GLY A 23 3.89 12.06 -10.13
CA GLY A 23 4.03 10.98 -11.12
C GLY A 23 3.91 9.56 -10.57
N ASP A 24 3.70 9.39 -9.26
CA ASP A 24 3.39 8.06 -8.70
C ASP A 24 1.99 7.60 -9.13
N THR A 25 1.90 6.33 -9.50
CA THR A 25 0.65 5.62 -9.78
C THR A 25 0.69 4.30 -9.02
N PHE A 26 -0.47 3.69 -8.73
CA PHE A 26 -0.45 2.35 -8.13
C PHE A 26 0.30 1.33 -9.00
N TYR A 27 0.29 1.51 -10.33
CA TYR A 27 1.07 0.68 -11.24
C TYR A 27 2.58 0.83 -11.04
N SER A 28 3.11 2.06 -11.01
CA SER A 28 4.54 2.29 -10.80
C SER A 28 4.99 1.86 -9.40
N LEU A 29 4.13 2.04 -8.39
CA LEU A 29 4.39 1.56 -7.03
C LEU A 29 4.36 0.03 -6.95
N ALA A 30 3.42 -0.64 -7.62
CA ALA A 30 3.38 -2.10 -7.67
C ALA A 30 4.70 -2.69 -8.19
N ILE A 31 5.22 -2.16 -9.30
CA ILE A 31 6.51 -2.57 -9.86
C ILE A 31 7.65 -2.29 -8.87
N ARG A 32 7.70 -1.07 -8.31
CA ARG A 32 8.76 -0.63 -7.42
C ARG A 32 8.87 -1.47 -6.14
N PHE A 33 7.73 -1.86 -5.58
CA PHE A 33 7.64 -2.60 -4.33
C PHE A 33 7.46 -4.11 -4.53
N ASN A 34 7.57 -4.58 -5.77
CA ASN A 34 7.40 -5.99 -6.14
C ASN A 34 6.08 -6.58 -5.59
N THR A 35 4.99 -5.83 -5.77
CA THR A 35 3.64 -6.21 -5.37
C THR A 35 2.66 -6.03 -6.53
N THR A 36 1.36 -6.14 -6.30
CA THR A 36 0.33 -5.96 -7.33
C THR A 36 -0.53 -4.73 -7.05
N VAL A 37 -1.08 -4.12 -8.11
CA VAL A 37 -2.05 -3.03 -7.98
C VAL A 37 -3.25 -3.47 -7.14
N ALA A 38 -3.72 -4.70 -7.34
CA ALA A 38 -4.83 -5.27 -6.57
C ALA A 38 -4.50 -5.35 -5.07
N ALA A 39 -3.29 -5.78 -4.70
CA ALA A 39 -2.85 -5.82 -3.30
C ALA A 39 -2.75 -4.41 -2.70
N ILE A 40 -2.22 -3.43 -3.45
CA ILE A 40 -2.18 -2.03 -3.01
C ILE A 40 -3.62 -1.50 -2.81
N MET A 41 -4.54 -1.78 -3.72
CA MET A 41 -5.95 -1.36 -3.59
C MET A 41 -6.62 -2.04 -2.38
N ALA A 42 -6.39 -3.33 -2.17
CA ALA A 42 -6.92 -4.06 -1.02
C ALA A 42 -6.41 -3.50 0.31
N ALA A 43 -5.15 -3.05 0.35
CA ALA A 43 -4.57 -2.39 1.52
C ALA A 43 -5.10 -0.94 1.73
N ASN A 44 -5.72 -0.34 0.71
CA ASN A 44 -6.18 1.04 0.73
C ASN A 44 -7.63 1.18 0.20
N PRO A 45 -8.63 0.59 0.86
CA PRO A 45 -10.02 0.54 0.36
C PRO A 45 -10.69 1.93 0.22
N ASN A 46 -10.16 2.95 0.90
CA ASN A 46 -10.66 4.32 0.86
C ASN A 46 -9.88 5.24 -0.09
N VAL A 47 -8.94 4.69 -0.88
CA VAL A 47 -8.10 5.46 -1.81
C VAL A 47 -8.51 5.16 -3.24
N ASP A 48 -8.84 6.21 -3.98
CA ASP A 48 -9.06 6.11 -5.42
C ASP A 48 -7.72 6.13 -6.18
N PRO A 49 -7.34 5.04 -6.88
CA PRO A 49 -6.11 4.97 -7.64
C PRO A 49 -6.00 6.00 -8.78
N ASN A 50 -7.12 6.55 -9.25
CA ASN A 50 -7.15 7.58 -10.29
C ASN A 50 -7.04 9.01 -9.73
N ARG A 51 -7.10 9.16 -8.39
CA ARG A 51 -7.12 10.47 -7.72
C ARG A 51 -6.09 10.57 -6.60
N LEU A 52 -4.90 10.02 -6.84
CA LEU A 52 -3.78 10.10 -5.90
C LEU A 52 -3.29 11.54 -5.76
N MET A 53 -3.15 12.00 -4.53
CA MET A 53 -2.66 13.35 -4.22
C MET A 53 -1.19 13.29 -3.77
N ILE A 54 -0.38 14.24 -4.26
CA ILE A 54 1.01 14.36 -3.80
C ILE A 54 1.01 14.68 -2.30
N GLY A 55 1.85 13.98 -1.53
CA GLY A 55 1.88 14.09 -0.06
C GLY A 55 0.87 13.18 0.65
N GLN A 56 -0.06 12.54 -0.08
CA GLN A 56 -0.94 11.53 0.48
C GLN A 56 -0.13 10.33 0.94
N VAL A 57 -0.47 9.78 2.11
CA VAL A 57 0.10 8.52 2.57
C VAL A 57 -0.80 7.37 2.12
N VAL A 58 -0.19 6.32 1.58
CA VAL A 58 -0.84 5.05 1.22
C VAL A 58 -0.08 3.88 1.87
N CYS A 59 -0.73 2.76 2.06
CA CYS A 59 -0.14 1.56 2.64
C CYS A 59 0.28 0.60 1.51
N ILE A 60 1.57 0.32 1.39
CA ILE A 60 2.09 -0.57 0.36
C ILE A 60 2.32 -1.95 0.97
N PRO A 61 1.61 -3.00 0.53
CA PRO A 61 1.91 -4.36 0.95
C PRO A 61 3.31 -4.76 0.49
N GLY A 62 4.00 -5.52 1.34
CA GLY A 62 5.19 -6.23 0.91
C GLY A 62 4.88 -7.16 -0.27
N ALA A 63 5.93 -7.61 -0.95
CA ALA A 63 5.77 -8.70 -1.91
C ALA A 63 5.08 -9.88 -1.21
N PRO A 64 4.00 -10.44 -1.78
CA PRO A 64 3.48 -11.70 -1.26
C PRO A 64 4.66 -12.68 -1.29
N GLY A 65 5.03 -13.21 -0.12
CA GLY A 65 6.08 -14.21 -0.06
C GLY A 65 5.72 -15.38 -0.99
N PRO A 66 6.69 -16.17 -1.48
CA PRO A 66 6.43 -17.34 -2.32
C PRO A 66 5.51 -18.43 -1.72
N GLY A 67 4.81 -18.16 -0.61
CA GLY A 67 3.95 -19.10 0.12
C GLY A 67 2.56 -18.58 0.48
N GLU A 68 2.16 -17.37 0.06
CA GLU A 68 0.74 -16.98 0.13
C GLU A 68 0.04 -17.56 -1.09
N CYS A 69 -0.26 -18.85 -1.04
CA CYS A 69 -1.25 -19.44 -1.94
C CYS A 69 -2.54 -18.59 -1.83
N PRO A 70 -3.28 -18.36 -2.93
CA PRO A 70 -4.49 -17.57 -2.89
C PRO A 70 -5.50 -18.27 -1.98
N SER A 71 -5.54 -17.85 -0.72
CA SER A 71 -6.56 -18.29 0.23
C SER A 71 -7.85 -17.58 -0.16
N GLY A 72 -8.53 -18.13 -1.17
CA GLY A 72 -9.88 -17.74 -1.58
C GLY A 72 -10.04 -17.45 -3.07
N THR A 73 -10.22 -18.49 -3.88
CA THR A 73 -11.37 -18.46 -4.79
C THR A 73 -12.58 -18.67 -3.89
N GLN A 74 -13.19 -17.59 -3.41
CA GLN A 74 -14.46 -17.70 -2.68
C GLN A 74 -15.58 -17.84 -3.73
N PRO A 75 -16.30 -18.97 -3.79
CA PRO A 75 -17.46 -19.14 -4.65
C PRO A 75 -18.64 -18.25 -4.24
#